data_AF-A0A2M7J4F4-F1
#
_entry.id   AF-A0A2M7J4F4-F1
#
_cell.length_a   1.000
_cell.length_b   1.000
_cell.length_c   1.000
_cell.angle_alpha   90.00
_cell.angle_beta   90.00
_cell.angle_gamma   90.00
#
_symmetry.space_group_name_H-M   'P 1'
#
loop_
_entity.id
_entity.type
_entity.pdbx_description
1 polymer ?
#
loop_
_entity_poly.entity_id
_entity_poly.type
_entity_poly.pdbx_seq_one_letter_code
_entity_poly.pdbx_strand_id
1 'polypeptide(L)'
;MRFFRLFKIIFVVLRFGLDEFLLAHARGHWLHFPLKTLLFLRDTSAPRAVRLRLALESLGPIFVKFGQMLSTRRDLMPTDLADELAKLQDQVPPFPSAQSITLLEATYGKPLLETFKSFEETPVASASVAQVHFAVLHDNREVAIKILRPGIKHVIDHDIALLKIVADLMEWLWADGRRLKPRLVIEEFEKHLTDELDLTREAANGSLLKRNFARSNLLLVPEMYWDYCTTDVMVMERMYGLPISQIDAIKAAGVDIPKLAAHGVEIFYTQVFRDGFFHADMHPGNVQVAADGRYIALDFGIMGTLTDTDKHYLAQNFIAFFRRDYKRVAEVHIESGWAPADTRVDELEAAIRAVCEPIFDRPLREVSFGRVLLRLFQTSRRFGIEIQPQLVLLQKTLLNIEGLGLQLDPEL
;
A
#
# COMPACT_ATOMS: atom_id res chain seq x y z
N MET A 1 -12.86 22.22 18.10
CA MET A 1 -11.65 21.51 17.63
C MET A 1 -11.41 21.63 16.12
N ARG A 2 -12.42 21.58 15.23
CA ARG A 2 -12.25 21.74 13.77
C ARG A 2 -11.49 23.00 13.32
N PHE A 3 -11.77 24.16 13.93
CA PHE A 3 -11.13 25.44 13.57
C PHE A 3 -9.62 25.47 13.87
N PHE A 4 -9.17 24.88 14.98
CA PHE A 4 -7.74 24.80 15.32
C PHE A 4 -6.97 23.89 14.35
N ARG A 5 -7.59 22.78 13.92
CA ARG A 5 -6.98 21.87 12.93
C ARG A 5 -6.92 22.51 11.54
N LEU A 6 -7.98 23.21 11.12
CA LEU A 6 -7.96 23.97 9.87
C LEU A 6 -6.89 25.08 9.90
N PHE A 7 -6.76 25.80 11.01
CA PHE A 7 -5.67 26.77 11.19
C PHE A 7 -4.30 26.10 11.15
N LYS A 8 -4.12 24.92 11.77
CA LYS A 8 -2.89 24.13 11.65
C LYS A 8 -2.58 23.78 10.20
N ILE A 9 -3.57 23.34 9.42
CA ILE A 9 -3.39 23.02 8.00
C ILE A 9 -2.99 24.27 7.22
N ILE A 10 -3.72 25.37 7.38
CA ILE A 10 -3.40 26.64 6.71
C ILE A 10 -1.99 27.07 7.10
N PHE A 11 -1.64 27.02 8.39
CA PHE A 11 -0.30 27.33 8.86
C PHE A 11 0.77 26.44 8.25
N VAL A 12 0.55 25.12 8.15
CA VAL A 12 1.49 24.19 7.52
C VAL A 12 1.62 24.48 6.03
N VAL A 13 0.50 24.64 5.32
CA VAL A 13 0.46 25.02 3.90
C VAL A 13 1.26 26.30 3.69
N LEU A 14 1.03 27.33 4.52
CA LEU A 14 1.71 28.64 4.53
C LEU A 14 3.13 28.61 5.13
N ARG A 15 3.55 27.52 5.77
CA ARG A 15 4.93 27.33 6.24
C ARG A 15 5.79 26.66 5.17
N PHE A 16 5.25 25.70 4.41
CA PHE A 16 6.03 24.83 3.50
C PHE A 16 6.01 25.21 2.00
N GLY A 17 5.86 26.48 1.65
CA GLY A 17 5.71 26.96 0.27
C GLY A 17 4.51 26.42 -0.53
N LEU A 18 3.49 25.77 0.06
CA LEU A 18 2.54 24.97 -0.73
C LEU A 18 1.51 25.81 -1.50
N ASP A 19 1.24 27.02 -1.04
CA ASP A 19 0.46 28.02 -1.77
C ASP A 19 1.08 28.41 -3.12
N GLU A 20 2.40 28.28 -3.31
CA GLU A 20 3.04 28.55 -4.60
C GLU A 20 2.53 27.60 -5.69
N PHE A 21 2.22 26.35 -5.34
CA PHE A 21 1.62 25.40 -6.28
C PHE A 21 0.23 25.87 -6.71
N LEU A 22 -0.61 26.24 -5.74
CA LEU A 22 -1.99 26.71 -5.92
C LEU A 22 -2.04 28.02 -6.72
N LEU A 23 -1.16 28.95 -6.38
CA LEU A 23 -1.12 30.30 -6.92
C LEU A 23 -0.43 30.39 -8.29
N ALA A 24 0.47 29.46 -8.65
CA ALA A 24 1.08 29.38 -9.99
C ALA A 24 0.07 29.10 -11.11
N HIS A 25 -1.08 28.49 -10.78
CA HIS A 25 -2.15 28.13 -11.73
C HIS A 25 -3.48 28.86 -11.44
N ALA A 26 -3.53 29.75 -10.45
CA ALA A 26 -4.76 30.47 -10.07
C ALA A 26 -5.05 31.65 -11.01
N ARG A 27 -6.32 31.84 -11.37
CA ARG A 27 -6.82 32.95 -12.22
C ARG A 27 -6.64 34.37 -11.64
N GLY A 28 -6.10 34.52 -10.42
CA GLY A 28 -6.02 35.79 -9.70
C GLY A 28 -4.59 36.21 -9.33
N HIS A 29 -3.89 36.89 -10.25
CA HIS A 29 -2.54 37.44 -10.01
C HIS A 29 -2.47 38.51 -8.90
N TRP A 30 -3.60 39.07 -8.47
CA TRP A 30 -3.67 40.17 -7.49
C TRP A 30 -3.60 39.75 -6.02
N LEU A 31 -3.86 38.46 -5.72
CA LEU A 31 -3.71 37.90 -4.36
C LEU A 31 -2.25 37.55 -4.00
N HIS A 32 -1.36 37.50 -4.99
CA HIS A 32 0.05 37.15 -4.82
C HIS A 32 0.84 38.17 -4.00
N PHE A 33 0.53 39.46 -4.14
CA PHE A 33 1.34 40.55 -3.56
C PHE A 33 1.23 40.63 -2.03
N PRO A 34 0.02 40.69 -1.41
CA PRO A 34 -0.09 40.79 0.06
C PRO A 34 0.35 39.52 0.79
N LEU A 35 0.15 38.32 0.23
CA LEU A 35 0.62 37.07 0.84
C LEU A 35 2.16 36.98 0.86
N LYS A 36 2.84 37.39 -0.22
CA LYS A 36 4.31 37.42 -0.28
C LYS A 36 4.92 38.38 0.73
N THR A 37 4.27 39.53 0.99
CA THR A 37 4.76 40.51 1.97
C THR A 37 4.57 40.01 3.40
N LEU A 38 3.46 39.32 3.68
CA LEU A 38 3.17 38.76 5.02
C LEU A 38 4.04 37.55 5.38
N LEU A 39 4.50 36.80 4.36
CA LEU A 39 5.25 35.54 4.51
C LEU A 39 6.74 35.67 4.16
N PHE A 40 7.29 36.89 4.16
CA PHE A 40 8.66 37.21 3.73
C PHE A 40 9.77 36.48 4.53
N LEU A 41 9.48 36.04 5.76
CA LEU A 41 10.42 35.30 6.63
C LEU A 41 10.39 33.77 6.41
N ARG A 42 9.70 33.30 5.38
CA ARG A 42 9.52 31.87 5.14
C ARG A 42 10.71 31.26 4.43
N ASP A 43 11.24 30.19 5.00
CA ASP A 43 12.28 29.40 4.35
C ASP A 43 11.67 28.46 3.30
N THR A 44 11.81 28.86 2.04
CA THR A 44 11.40 28.08 0.86
C THR A 44 12.60 27.47 0.13
N SER A 45 13.79 27.43 0.75
CA SER A 45 15.05 26.99 0.13
C SER A 45 15.04 25.53 -0.32
N ALA A 46 14.27 24.67 0.36
CA ALA A 46 14.16 23.26 0.00
C ALA A 46 13.35 23.04 -1.29
N PRO A 47 13.68 22.01 -2.10
CA PRO A 47 12.91 21.66 -3.29
C PRO A 47 11.44 21.42 -2.99
N ARG A 48 10.57 21.78 -3.93
CA ARG A 48 9.10 21.74 -3.79
C ARG A 48 8.57 20.38 -3.29
N ALA A 49 9.15 19.28 -3.76
CA ALA A 49 8.80 17.91 -3.39
C ALA A 49 9.10 17.62 -1.91
N VAL A 50 10.28 18.05 -1.44
CA VAL A 50 10.73 17.88 -0.05
C VAL A 50 9.81 18.65 0.88
N ARG A 51 9.43 19.87 0.51
CA ARG A 51 8.50 20.69 1.30
C ARG A 51 7.12 20.03 1.42
N LEU A 52 6.63 19.41 0.34
CA LEU A 52 5.37 18.67 0.36
C LEU A 52 5.44 17.46 1.30
N ARG A 53 6.50 16.65 1.23
CA ARG A 53 6.70 15.52 2.14
C ARG A 53 6.70 15.96 3.61
N LEU A 54 7.52 16.95 3.95
CA LEU A 54 7.64 17.47 5.32
C LEU A 54 6.31 18.08 5.81
N ALA A 55 5.54 18.70 4.91
CA ALA A 55 4.21 19.20 5.25
C ALA A 55 3.27 18.05 5.64
N LEU A 56 3.20 16.97 4.84
CA LEU A 56 2.35 15.82 5.13
C LEU A 56 2.76 15.13 6.45
N GLU A 57 4.06 14.98 6.70
CA GLU A 57 4.58 14.48 7.99
C GLU A 57 4.13 15.34 9.17
N SER A 58 4.17 16.67 9.02
CA SER A 58 3.77 17.59 10.10
C SER A 58 2.25 17.62 10.37
N LEU A 59 1.44 17.27 9.37
CA LEU A 59 -0.02 17.18 9.49
C LEU A 59 -0.44 15.92 10.25
N GLY A 60 0.29 14.83 10.05
CA GLY A 60 0.20 13.61 10.83
C GLY A 60 -0.07 12.36 9.99
N PRO A 61 -0.33 11.22 10.65
CA PRO A 61 -0.33 9.90 10.01
C PRO A 61 -1.31 9.75 8.83
N ILE A 62 -2.48 10.41 8.89
CA ILE A 62 -3.47 10.33 7.80
C ILE A 62 -2.96 11.01 6.53
N PHE A 63 -2.23 12.12 6.66
CA PHE A 63 -1.62 12.82 5.54
C PHE A 63 -0.37 12.10 5.02
N VAL A 64 0.37 11.43 5.90
CA VAL A 64 1.46 10.51 5.51
C VAL A 64 0.90 9.37 4.65
N LYS A 65 -0.15 8.68 5.10
CA LYS A 65 -0.84 7.64 4.31
C LYS A 65 -1.40 8.18 2.99
N PHE A 66 -2.00 9.36 3.00
CA PHE A 66 -2.47 10.00 1.78
C PHE A 66 -1.33 10.25 0.80
N GLY A 67 -0.19 10.76 1.28
CA GLY A 67 1.01 10.95 0.48
C GLY A 67 1.58 9.64 -0.07
N GLN A 68 1.58 8.57 0.72
CA GLN A 68 1.99 7.24 0.27
C GLN A 68 1.07 6.71 -0.83
N MET A 69 -0.25 6.81 -0.67
CA MET A 69 -1.21 6.44 -1.71
C MET A 69 -0.95 7.23 -3.00
N LEU A 70 -0.81 8.55 -2.88
CA LEU A 70 -0.48 9.44 -3.99
C LEU A 70 0.84 9.09 -4.67
N SER A 71 1.86 8.65 -3.92
CA SER A 71 3.16 8.26 -4.49
C SER A 71 3.06 7.05 -5.44
N THR A 72 2.06 6.19 -5.26
CA THR A 72 1.79 5.06 -6.15
C THR A 72 1.10 5.50 -7.44
N ARG A 73 0.34 6.60 -7.40
CA ARG A 73 -0.36 7.21 -8.54
C ARG A 73 0.55 8.18 -9.31
N ARG A 74 1.65 7.64 -9.85
CA ARG A 74 2.62 8.41 -10.69
C ARG A 74 1.97 9.02 -11.95
N ASP A 75 0.80 8.54 -12.34
CA ASP A 75 -0.04 9.10 -13.41
C ASP A 75 -0.61 10.48 -13.06
N LEU A 76 -0.82 10.78 -11.78
CA LEU A 76 -1.47 11.99 -11.30
C LEU A 76 -0.52 13.15 -11.01
N MET A 77 0.79 12.92 -10.96
CA MET A 77 1.76 13.95 -10.57
C MET A 77 3.15 13.81 -11.21
N PRO A 78 3.92 14.90 -11.26
CA PRO A 78 5.33 14.87 -11.64
C PRO A 78 6.16 13.86 -10.84
N THR A 79 7.14 13.23 -11.48
CA THR A 79 7.96 12.16 -10.89
C THR A 79 8.76 12.63 -9.68
N ASP A 80 9.20 13.90 -9.65
CA ASP A 80 9.91 14.47 -8.50
C ASP A 80 9.06 14.47 -7.23
N LEU A 81 7.74 14.70 -7.35
CA LEU A 81 6.82 14.61 -6.22
C LEU A 81 6.60 13.17 -5.80
N ALA A 82 6.34 12.27 -6.75
CA ALA A 82 6.07 10.87 -6.45
C ALA A 82 7.26 10.17 -5.77
N ASP A 83 8.49 10.40 -6.26
CA ASP A 83 9.71 9.81 -5.70
C ASP A 83 10.00 10.32 -4.28
N GLU A 84 9.67 11.58 -3.98
CA GLU A 84 9.84 12.12 -2.64
C GLU A 84 8.74 11.63 -1.69
N LEU A 85 7.48 11.57 -2.13
CA LEU A 85 6.37 11.04 -1.34
C LEU A 85 6.55 9.55 -1.02
N ALA A 86 7.22 8.79 -1.88
CA ALA A 86 7.55 7.39 -1.62
C ALA A 86 8.49 7.19 -0.40
N LYS A 87 9.15 8.25 0.08
CA LYS A 87 10.01 8.22 1.28
C LYS A 87 9.22 8.34 2.58
N LEU A 88 7.93 8.66 2.52
CA LEU A 88 7.07 8.75 3.69
C LEU A 88 7.03 7.39 4.40
N GLN A 89 7.40 7.38 5.69
CA GLN A 89 7.34 6.18 6.52
C GLN A 89 6.14 6.25 7.47
N ASP A 90 5.49 5.10 7.65
CA ASP A 90 4.28 4.98 8.48
C ASP A 90 4.59 4.54 9.93
N GLN A 91 5.79 4.87 10.41
CA GLN A 91 6.20 4.53 11.77
C GLN A 91 5.82 5.66 12.73
N VAL A 92 4.94 5.32 13.67
CA VAL A 92 4.58 6.19 14.78
C VAL A 92 4.91 5.51 16.10
N PRO A 93 5.27 6.29 17.13
CA PRO A 93 5.44 5.76 18.48
C PRO A 93 4.20 4.98 18.93
N PRO A 94 4.39 3.89 19.69
CA PRO A 94 3.28 3.17 20.29
C PRO A 94 2.49 4.10 21.20
N PHE A 95 1.19 3.87 21.29
CA PHE A 95 0.38 4.55 22.30
C PHE A 95 0.53 3.87 23.66
N PRO A 96 0.24 4.58 24.77
CA PRO A 96 0.44 4.03 26.11
C PRO A 96 -0.31 2.72 26.31
N SER A 97 0.36 1.70 26.85
CA SER A 97 -0.19 0.37 27.08
C SER A 97 -1.45 0.38 27.96
N ALA A 98 -1.54 1.33 28.89
CA ALA A 98 -2.75 1.54 29.70
C ALA A 98 -4.02 1.77 28.84
N GLN A 99 -3.88 2.44 27.69
CA GLN A 99 -5.01 2.63 26.78
C GLN A 99 -5.37 1.33 26.05
N SER A 100 -4.38 0.50 25.70
CA SER A 100 -4.62 -0.84 25.14
C SER A 100 -5.38 -1.72 26.13
N ILE A 101 -4.92 -1.76 27.39
CA ILE A 101 -5.57 -2.53 28.46
C ILE A 101 -7.01 -2.06 28.64
N THR A 102 -7.23 -0.74 28.75
CA THR A 102 -8.58 -0.16 28.89
C THR A 102 -9.50 -0.55 27.73
N LEU A 103 -8.98 -0.51 26.49
CA LEU A 103 -9.75 -0.89 25.30
C LEU A 103 -10.09 -2.39 25.31
N LEU A 104 -9.15 -3.26 25.66
CA LEU A 104 -9.40 -4.70 25.74
C LEU A 104 -10.43 -5.02 26.84
N GLU A 105 -10.30 -4.43 28.02
CA GLU A 105 -11.26 -4.62 29.12
C GLU A 105 -12.66 -4.12 28.76
N ALA A 106 -12.76 -2.98 28.07
CA ALA A 106 -14.03 -2.48 27.54
C ALA A 106 -14.61 -3.40 26.45
N THR A 107 -13.76 -3.95 25.58
CA THR A 107 -14.16 -4.84 24.48
C THR A 107 -14.72 -6.16 24.99
N TYR A 108 -14.08 -6.75 26.01
CA TYR A 108 -14.47 -8.06 26.56
C TYR A 108 -15.39 -7.99 27.78
N GLY A 109 -15.59 -6.80 28.35
CA GLY A 109 -16.46 -6.57 29.51
C GLY A 109 -15.95 -7.16 30.82
N LYS A 110 -14.65 -7.44 30.93
CA LYS A 110 -14.01 -8.07 32.09
C LYS A 110 -12.53 -7.69 32.19
N PRO A 111 -11.90 -7.84 33.37
CA PRO A 111 -10.49 -7.56 33.56
C PRO A 111 -9.60 -8.32 32.57
N LEU A 112 -8.48 -7.72 32.16
CA LEU A 112 -7.59 -8.27 31.14
C LEU A 112 -7.13 -9.70 31.48
N LEU A 113 -6.77 -9.93 32.75
CA LEU A 113 -6.27 -11.22 33.24
C LEU A 113 -7.36 -12.31 33.34
N GLU A 114 -8.64 -11.95 33.28
CA GLU A 114 -9.72 -12.93 33.13
C GLU A 114 -9.90 -13.36 31.67
N THR A 115 -9.45 -12.54 30.71
CA THR A 115 -9.49 -12.86 29.27
C THR A 115 -8.23 -13.60 28.83
N PHE A 116 -7.07 -13.12 29.25
CA PHE A 116 -5.76 -13.67 28.90
C PHE A 116 -5.03 -14.12 30.17
N LYS A 117 -4.35 -15.26 30.10
CA LYS A 117 -3.51 -15.77 31.19
C LYS A 117 -2.33 -14.84 31.48
N SER A 118 -1.74 -14.27 30.44
CA SER A 118 -0.71 -13.23 30.54
C SER A 118 -0.78 -12.29 29.34
N PHE A 119 -0.32 -11.06 29.52
CA PHE A 119 -0.28 -10.03 28.49
C PHE A 119 1.04 -9.26 28.60
N GLU A 120 1.72 -9.08 27.48
CA GLU A 120 2.95 -8.30 27.40
C GLU A 120 2.61 -6.83 27.18
N GLU A 121 2.80 -6.00 28.20
CA GLU A 121 2.47 -4.58 28.14
C GLU A 121 3.30 -3.82 27.10
N THR A 122 4.54 -4.25 26.83
CA THR A 122 5.36 -3.65 25.79
C THR A 122 4.87 -4.13 24.42
N PRO A 123 4.45 -3.24 23.51
CA PRO A 123 4.04 -3.64 22.17
C PRO A 123 5.23 -4.18 21.38
N VAL A 124 5.03 -5.26 20.65
CA VAL A 124 6.04 -5.84 19.74
C VAL A 124 6.16 -5.04 18.44
N ALA A 125 5.06 -4.45 17.99
CA ALA A 125 5.02 -3.65 16.78
C ALA A 125 4.03 -2.49 16.93
N SER A 126 4.31 -1.38 16.24
CA SER A 126 3.45 -0.20 16.20
C SER A 126 3.41 0.31 14.76
N ALA A 127 2.20 0.49 14.26
CA ALA A 127 1.88 1.12 12.99
C ALA A 127 1.02 2.37 13.23
N SER A 128 0.70 3.09 12.17
CA SER A 128 -0.13 4.31 12.19
C SER A 128 -1.46 4.15 12.93
N VAL A 129 -2.22 3.11 12.59
CA VAL A 129 -3.60 2.91 13.06
C VAL A 129 -3.72 1.84 14.12
N ALA A 130 -2.70 1.01 14.35
CA ALA A 130 -2.75 -0.12 15.27
C ALA A 130 -1.39 -0.41 15.93
N GLN A 131 -1.41 -1.11 17.06
CA GLN A 131 -0.21 -1.72 17.64
C GLN A 131 -0.48 -3.18 18.00
N VAL A 132 0.59 -3.97 18.13
CA VAL A 132 0.51 -5.40 18.37
C VAL A 132 1.16 -5.74 19.72
N HIS A 133 0.48 -6.57 20.50
CA HIS A 133 0.96 -7.12 21.77
C HIS A 133 0.99 -8.64 21.73
N PHE A 134 1.88 -9.26 22.50
CA PHE A 134 1.81 -10.69 22.75
C PHE A 134 1.02 -10.99 24.02
N ALA A 135 0.33 -12.13 24.01
CA ALA A 135 -0.39 -12.63 25.16
C ALA A 135 -0.46 -14.16 25.13
N VAL A 136 -0.97 -14.75 26.21
CA VAL A 136 -1.23 -16.18 26.33
C VAL A 136 -2.68 -16.37 26.73
N LEU A 137 -3.41 -17.24 26.03
CA LEU A 137 -4.77 -17.64 26.38
C LEU A 137 -4.77 -18.62 27.56
N HIS A 138 -5.91 -18.80 28.23
CA HIS A 138 -6.03 -19.71 29.38
C HIS A 138 -5.82 -21.19 29.04
N ASP A 139 -5.95 -21.56 27.76
CA ASP A 139 -5.60 -22.88 27.25
C ASP A 139 -4.11 -23.02 26.84
N ASN A 140 -3.29 -22.02 27.17
CA ASN A 140 -1.85 -21.90 26.88
C ASN A 140 -1.48 -21.64 25.43
N ARG A 141 -2.43 -21.32 24.55
CA ARG A 141 -2.09 -20.85 23.20
C ARG A 141 -1.46 -19.46 23.27
N GLU A 142 -0.34 -19.28 22.60
CA GLU A 142 0.34 -17.99 22.47
C GLU A 142 -0.25 -17.21 21.30
N VAL A 143 -0.54 -15.93 21.54
CA VAL A 143 -1.28 -15.10 20.58
C VAL A 143 -0.63 -13.74 20.37
N ALA A 144 -0.83 -13.19 19.18
CA ALA A 144 -0.60 -11.80 18.85
C ALA A 144 -1.94 -11.07 18.79
N ILE A 145 -2.03 -9.93 19.48
CA ILE A 145 -3.22 -9.10 19.59
C ILE A 145 -2.93 -7.78 18.88
N LYS A 146 -3.54 -7.57 17.71
CA LYS A 146 -3.54 -6.29 16.99
C LYS A 146 -4.70 -5.44 17.53
N ILE A 147 -4.38 -4.23 17.97
CA ILE A 147 -5.32 -3.31 18.64
C ILE A 147 -5.32 -1.98 17.89
N LEU A 148 -6.49 -1.52 17.46
CA LEU A 148 -6.62 -0.19 16.85
C LEU A 148 -6.31 0.91 17.86
N ARG A 149 -5.68 1.98 17.38
CA ARG A 149 -5.36 3.16 18.17
C ARG A 149 -6.65 3.80 18.68
N PRO A 150 -6.82 3.95 20.01
CA PRO A 150 -8.04 4.52 20.57
C PRO A 150 -8.35 5.91 19.99
N GLY A 151 -9.60 6.10 19.55
CA GLY A 151 -10.08 7.36 18.99
C GLY A 151 -9.60 7.69 17.57
N ILE A 152 -8.88 6.76 16.89
CA ILE A 152 -8.34 7.01 15.53
C ILE A 152 -9.43 7.31 14.50
N LYS A 153 -10.61 6.68 14.63
CA LYS A 153 -11.75 6.91 13.73
C LYS A 153 -12.16 8.38 13.67
N HIS A 154 -12.28 9.05 14.82
CA HIS A 154 -12.62 10.46 14.87
C HIS A 154 -11.53 11.37 14.26
N VAL A 155 -10.26 10.98 14.39
CA VAL A 155 -9.14 11.70 13.77
C VAL A 155 -9.21 11.56 12.25
N ILE A 156 -9.47 10.35 11.75
CA ILE A 156 -9.63 10.05 10.33
C ILE A 156 -10.81 10.82 9.74
N ASP A 157 -11.99 10.73 10.35
CA ASP A 157 -13.18 11.45 9.88
C ASP A 157 -12.92 12.96 9.75
N HIS A 158 -12.16 13.51 10.71
CA HIS A 158 -11.82 14.92 10.70
C HIS A 158 -10.82 15.28 9.60
N ASP A 159 -9.75 14.51 9.45
CA ASP A 159 -8.69 14.78 8.47
C ASP A 159 -9.20 14.50 7.02
N ILE A 160 -10.08 13.51 6.81
CA ILE A 160 -10.79 13.30 5.54
C ILE A 160 -11.70 14.48 5.19
N ALA A 161 -12.48 15.00 6.15
CA ALA A 161 -13.32 16.17 5.89
C ALA A 161 -12.48 17.39 5.45
N LEU A 162 -11.27 17.53 5.98
CA LEU A 162 -10.34 18.59 5.58
C LEU A 162 -9.78 18.34 4.17
N LEU A 163 -9.41 17.11 3.83
CA LEU A 163 -9.01 16.76 2.46
C LEU A 163 -10.12 17.08 1.45
N LYS A 164 -11.38 16.76 1.77
CA LYS A 164 -12.54 17.09 0.92
C LYS A 164 -12.67 18.60 0.68
N ILE A 165 -12.50 19.42 1.71
CA ILE A 165 -12.49 20.90 1.58
C ILE A 165 -11.35 21.36 0.67
N VAL A 166 -10.16 20.77 0.79
CA VAL A 166 -9.01 21.10 -0.07
C VAL A 166 -9.28 20.72 -1.53
N ALA A 167 -9.86 19.56 -1.78
CA ALA A 167 -10.25 19.16 -3.14
C ALA A 167 -11.30 20.07 -3.75
N ASP A 168 -12.33 20.47 -2.99
CA ASP A 168 -13.33 21.43 -3.46
C ASP A 168 -12.69 22.77 -3.84
N LEU A 169 -11.72 23.23 -3.04
CA LEU A 169 -10.97 24.45 -3.34
C LEU A 169 -10.09 24.30 -4.59
N MET A 170 -9.45 23.14 -4.79
CA MET A 170 -8.65 22.85 -5.98
C MET A 170 -9.50 22.81 -7.25
N GLU A 171 -10.68 22.17 -7.22
CA GLU A 171 -11.61 22.13 -8.36
C GLU A 171 -12.16 23.51 -8.73
N TRP A 172 -12.28 24.41 -7.74
CA TRP A 172 -12.74 25.78 -7.94
C TRP A 172 -11.63 26.71 -8.45
N LEU A 173 -10.41 26.61 -7.91
CA LEU A 173 -9.29 27.50 -8.23
C LEU A 173 -8.55 27.14 -9.52
N TRP A 174 -8.52 25.86 -9.92
CA TRP A 174 -7.74 25.39 -11.06
C TRP A 174 -8.62 24.96 -12.24
N ALA A 175 -8.39 25.60 -13.40
CA ALA A 175 -9.09 25.28 -14.65
C ALA A 175 -8.88 23.83 -15.11
N ASP A 176 -7.69 23.26 -14.87
CA ASP A 176 -7.37 21.83 -15.09
C ASP A 176 -7.66 20.95 -13.86
N GLY A 177 -8.08 21.51 -12.72
CA GLY A 177 -8.32 20.77 -11.47
C GLY A 177 -9.40 19.71 -11.59
N ARG A 178 -10.41 19.94 -12.45
CA ARG A 178 -11.47 18.96 -12.74
C ARG A 178 -10.98 17.72 -13.48
N ARG A 179 -9.87 17.81 -14.23
CA ARG A 179 -9.31 16.67 -14.97
C ARG A 179 -8.67 15.66 -14.03
N LEU A 180 -8.11 16.11 -12.91
CA LEU A 180 -7.48 15.27 -11.89
C LEU A 180 -8.48 14.58 -10.97
N LYS A 181 -9.77 14.96 -11.03
CA LYS A 181 -10.85 14.36 -10.23
C LYS A 181 -10.47 14.19 -8.73
N PRO A 182 -9.96 15.24 -8.06
CA PRO A 182 -9.39 15.12 -6.71
C PRO A 182 -10.39 14.60 -5.68
N ARG A 183 -11.70 14.85 -5.87
CA ARG A 183 -12.75 14.26 -5.02
C ARG A 183 -12.79 12.74 -5.11
N LEU A 184 -12.70 12.18 -6.32
CA LEU A 184 -12.68 10.72 -6.52
C LEU A 184 -11.44 10.09 -5.87
N VAL A 185 -10.29 10.76 -5.93
CA VAL A 185 -9.06 10.31 -5.26
C VAL A 185 -9.24 10.27 -3.73
N ILE A 186 -9.92 11.26 -3.15
CA ILE A 186 -10.21 11.29 -1.71
C ILE A 186 -11.27 10.26 -1.32
N GLU A 187 -12.29 10.06 -2.15
CA GLU A 187 -13.32 9.03 -1.93
C GLU A 187 -12.70 7.62 -1.94
N GLU A 188 -11.78 7.35 -2.87
CA GLU A 188 -10.99 6.12 -2.92
C GLU A 188 -10.12 5.99 -1.66
N PHE A 189 -9.45 7.06 -1.24
CA PHE A 189 -8.66 7.08 0.00
C PHE A 189 -9.48 6.82 1.26
N GLU A 190 -10.65 7.47 1.39
CA GLU A 190 -11.56 7.30 2.52
C GLU A 190 -12.07 5.86 2.59
N LYS A 191 -12.44 5.28 1.45
CA LYS A 191 -12.83 3.87 1.38
C LYS A 191 -11.70 2.96 1.87
N HIS A 192 -10.48 3.16 1.36
CA HIS A 192 -9.32 2.38 1.78
C HIS A 192 -9.01 2.50 3.28
N LEU A 193 -9.05 3.72 3.85
CA LEU A 193 -8.86 3.90 5.28
C LEU A 193 -9.97 3.24 6.09
N THR A 194 -11.22 3.32 5.63
CA THR A 194 -12.35 2.69 6.33
C THR A 194 -12.19 1.17 6.38
N ASP A 195 -11.76 0.57 5.26
CA ASP A 195 -11.44 -0.87 5.21
C ASP A 195 -10.31 -1.26 6.17
N GLU A 196 -9.31 -0.38 6.37
CA GLU A 196 -8.19 -0.59 7.29
C GLU A 196 -8.58 -0.48 8.79
N LEU A 197 -9.70 0.18 9.09
CA LEU A 197 -10.21 0.37 10.45
C LEU A 197 -11.15 -0.76 10.91
N ASP A 198 -11.32 -1.80 10.12
CA ASP A 198 -12.12 -2.96 10.48
C ASP A 198 -11.23 -4.20 10.55
N LEU A 199 -10.75 -4.50 11.75
CA LEU A 199 -9.88 -5.65 11.99
C LEU A 199 -10.61 -6.99 11.81
N THR A 200 -11.95 -7.01 11.78
CA THR A 200 -12.70 -8.23 11.44
C THR A 200 -12.54 -8.56 9.95
N ARG A 201 -12.49 -7.55 9.07
CA ARG A 201 -12.19 -7.75 7.64
C ARG A 201 -10.77 -8.28 7.45
N GLU A 202 -9.80 -7.73 8.18
CA GLU A 202 -8.43 -8.24 8.18
C GLU A 202 -8.34 -9.70 8.64
N ALA A 203 -9.00 -10.06 9.75
CA ALA A 203 -9.06 -11.44 10.23
C ALA A 203 -9.73 -12.39 9.21
N ALA A 204 -10.76 -11.93 8.50
CA ALA A 204 -11.43 -12.70 7.45
C ALA A 204 -10.50 -12.98 6.26
N ASN A 205 -9.73 -11.97 5.85
CA ASN A 205 -8.72 -12.06 4.82
C ASN A 205 -7.63 -13.09 5.19
N GLY A 206 -7.09 -13.00 6.40
CA GLY A 206 -6.09 -13.96 6.89
C GLY A 206 -6.65 -15.39 6.95
N SER A 207 -7.89 -15.57 7.38
CA SER A 207 -8.55 -16.88 7.40
C SER A 207 -8.81 -17.47 6.01
N LEU A 208 -9.10 -16.62 5.01
CA LEU A 208 -9.22 -17.08 3.62
C LEU A 208 -7.84 -17.50 3.07
N LEU A 209 -6.80 -16.68 3.28
CA LEU A 209 -5.44 -17.01 2.85
C LEU A 209 -4.95 -18.33 3.49
N LYS A 210 -5.21 -18.51 4.79
CA LYS A 210 -4.88 -19.76 5.49
C LYS A 210 -5.55 -20.97 4.86
N ARG A 211 -6.84 -20.87 4.52
CA ARG A 211 -7.58 -21.95 3.83
C ARG A 211 -6.99 -22.28 2.47
N ASN A 212 -6.59 -21.26 1.69
CA ASN A 212 -5.95 -21.46 0.39
C ASN A 212 -4.61 -22.21 0.49
N PHE A 213 -3.89 -22.04 1.60
CA PHE A 213 -2.59 -22.69 1.84
C PHE A 213 -2.66 -23.91 2.77
N ALA A 214 -3.85 -24.38 3.16
CA ALA A 214 -4.00 -25.49 4.10
C ALA A 214 -3.34 -26.82 3.67
N ARG A 215 -3.05 -26.99 2.37
CA ARG A 215 -2.37 -28.16 1.79
C ARG A 215 -0.99 -27.85 1.21
N SER A 216 -0.47 -26.64 1.45
CA SER A 216 0.83 -26.19 0.94
C SER A 216 1.82 -26.05 2.08
N ASN A 217 3.07 -26.43 1.82
CA ASN A 217 4.17 -26.25 2.76
C ASN A 217 4.96 -24.96 2.47
N LEU A 218 4.45 -24.06 1.61
CA LEU A 218 5.20 -22.86 1.21
C LEU A 218 4.97 -21.67 2.14
N LEU A 219 3.72 -21.47 2.59
CA LEU A 219 3.29 -20.30 3.36
C LEU A 219 2.57 -20.71 4.63
N LEU A 220 3.06 -20.20 5.76
CA LEU A 220 2.42 -20.25 7.06
C LEU A 220 1.57 -19.00 7.25
N VAL A 221 0.32 -19.23 7.67
CA VAL A 221 -0.64 -18.17 8.00
C VAL A 221 -1.19 -18.45 9.39
N PRO A 222 -1.12 -17.49 10.34
CA PRO A 222 -1.59 -17.68 11.70
C PRO A 222 -3.07 -18.03 11.76
N GLU A 223 -3.46 -18.87 12.73
CA GLU A 223 -4.87 -19.08 13.06
C GLU A 223 -5.50 -17.81 13.60
N MET A 224 -6.72 -17.49 13.16
CA MET A 224 -7.50 -16.38 13.72
C MET A 224 -8.39 -16.90 14.84
N TYR A 225 -8.30 -16.31 16.03
CA TYR A 225 -9.12 -16.69 17.18
C TYR A 225 -10.38 -15.84 17.23
N TRP A 226 -11.37 -16.25 16.42
CA TRP A 226 -12.60 -15.49 16.16
C TRP A 226 -13.38 -15.04 17.39
N ASP A 227 -13.39 -15.84 18.47
CA ASP A 227 -14.05 -15.50 19.73
C ASP A 227 -13.46 -14.25 20.41
N TYR A 228 -12.27 -13.82 19.98
CA TYR A 228 -11.55 -12.66 20.48
C TYR A 228 -11.40 -11.54 19.43
N CYS A 229 -11.99 -11.71 18.24
CA CYS A 229 -11.92 -10.70 17.18
C CYS A 229 -13.14 -9.79 17.21
N THR A 230 -12.89 -8.48 17.08
CA THR A 230 -13.89 -7.43 16.92
C THR A 230 -13.44 -6.46 15.82
N THR A 231 -14.18 -5.38 15.61
CA THR A 231 -13.76 -4.32 14.68
C THR A 231 -12.47 -3.64 15.11
N ASP A 232 -12.21 -3.56 16.42
CA ASP A 232 -11.09 -2.81 17.01
C ASP A 232 -9.94 -3.70 17.52
N VAL A 233 -10.17 -5.02 17.60
CA VAL A 233 -9.20 -6.00 18.11
C VAL A 233 -9.16 -7.23 17.19
N MET A 234 -7.97 -7.65 16.76
CA MET A 234 -7.75 -8.94 16.08
C MET A 234 -6.77 -9.78 16.89
N VAL A 235 -7.16 -11.03 17.18
CA VAL A 235 -6.31 -11.98 17.90
C VAL A 235 -5.98 -13.15 16.99
N MET A 236 -4.68 -13.40 16.82
CA MET A 236 -4.18 -14.45 15.94
C MET A 236 -3.06 -15.26 16.62
N GLU A 237 -2.76 -16.43 16.06
CA GLU A 237 -1.64 -17.27 16.47
C GLU A 237 -0.33 -16.49 16.47
N ARG A 238 0.44 -16.63 17.55
CA ARG A 238 1.79 -16.06 17.60
C ARG A 238 2.71 -16.85 16.67
N MET A 239 3.25 -16.16 15.67
CA MET A 239 4.20 -16.74 14.74
C MET A 239 5.64 -16.50 15.19
N TYR A 240 6.52 -17.43 14.83
CA TYR A 240 7.93 -17.42 15.15
C TYR A 240 8.76 -17.49 13.88
N GLY A 241 9.38 -16.36 13.51
CA GLY A 241 10.26 -16.29 12.35
C GLY A 241 11.21 -15.11 12.40
N LEU A 242 12.19 -15.14 11.51
CA LEU A 242 13.12 -14.04 11.26
C LEU A 242 12.52 -13.10 10.22
N PRO A 243 12.58 -11.77 10.40
CA PRO A 243 12.19 -10.84 9.34
C PRO A 243 12.95 -11.14 8.06
N ILE A 244 12.26 -11.18 6.92
CA ILE A 244 12.87 -11.51 5.62
C ILE A 244 14.01 -10.55 5.23
N SER A 245 14.00 -9.32 5.75
CA SER A 245 15.09 -8.35 5.60
C SER A 245 16.40 -8.75 6.28
N GLN A 246 16.38 -9.68 7.25
CA GLN A 246 17.55 -10.14 7.99
C GLN A 246 18.20 -11.36 7.33
N ILE A 247 18.64 -11.19 6.07
CA ILE A 247 19.17 -12.26 5.23
C ILE A 247 20.34 -13.01 5.92
N ASP A 248 21.25 -12.28 6.57
CA ASP A 248 22.39 -12.90 7.25
C ASP A 248 21.96 -13.79 8.43
N ALA A 249 20.93 -13.38 9.17
CA ALA A 249 20.36 -14.20 10.25
C ALA A 249 19.65 -15.43 9.70
N ILE A 250 18.94 -15.30 8.58
CA ILE A 250 18.26 -16.40 7.88
C ILE A 250 19.28 -17.41 7.36
N LYS A 251 20.39 -16.94 6.76
CA LYS A 251 21.51 -17.78 6.33
C LYS A 251 22.16 -18.49 7.53
N ALA A 252 22.37 -17.78 8.63
CA ALA A 252 22.93 -18.36 9.85
C ALA A 252 22.02 -19.41 10.49
N ALA A 253 20.71 -19.30 10.29
CA ALA A 253 19.73 -20.31 10.69
C ALA A 253 19.72 -21.56 9.77
N GLY A 254 20.51 -21.56 8.69
CA GLY A 254 20.65 -22.71 7.78
C GLY A 254 19.60 -22.76 6.66
N VAL A 255 18.84 -21.69 6.44
CA VAL A 255 17.85 -21.62 5.36
C VAL A 255 18.54 -21.43 4.01
N ASP A 256 18.14 -22.24 3.02
CA ASP A 256 18.57 -22.14 1.63
C ASP A 256 17.93 -20.91 0.96
N ILE A 257 18.75 -19.89 0.69
CA ILE A 257 18.29 -18.59 0.17
C ILE A 257 17.79 -18.68 -1.29
N PRO A 258 18.51 -19.30 -2.24
CA PRO A 258 17.97 -19.55 -3.57
C PRO A 258 16.61 -20.26 -3.55
N LYS A 259 16.47 -21.30 -2.72
CA LYS A 259 15.19 -22.01 -2.58
C LYS A 259 14.10 -21.14 -1.99
N LEU A 260 14.44 -20.31 -1.00
CA LEU A 260 13.53 -19.33 -0.40
C LEU A 260 13.05 -18.32 -1.46
N ALA A 261 13.94 -17.78 -2.28
CA ALA A 261 13.57 -16.86 -3.36
C ALA A 261 12.61 -17.50 -4.37
N ALA A 262 12.89 -18.73 -4.80
CA ALA A 262 12.00 -19.50 -5.68
C ALA A 262 10.62 -19.74 -5.05
N HIS A 263 10.56 -20.12 -3.77
CA HIS A 263 9.30 -20.27 -3.05
C HIS A 263 8.49 -18.96 -2.97
N GLY A 264 9.16 -17.82 -2.80
CA GLY A 264 8.49 -16.51 -2.77
C GLY A 264 7.74 -16.22 -4.08
N VAL A 265 8.38 -16.48 -5.22
CA VAL A 265 7.77 -16.37 -6.55
C VAL A 265 6.63 -17.36 -6.74
N GLU A 266 6.81 -18.62 -6.30
CA GLU A 266 5.79 -19.66 -6.37
C GLU A 266 4.54 -19.30 -5.53
N ILE A 267 4.73 -18.80 -4.30
CA ILE A 267 3.65 -18.35 -3.41
C ILE A 267 2.83 -17.26 -4.06
N PHE A 268 3.48 -16.29 -4.69
CA PHE A 268 2.80 -15.20 -5.37
C PHE A 268 1.97 -15.68 -6.55
N TYR A 269 2.58 -16.43 -7.48
CA TYR A 269 1.85 -16.93 -8.63
C TYR A 269 0.72 -17.88 -8.26
N THR A 270 0.90 -18.67 -7.21
CA THR A 270 -0.15 -19.50 -6.63
C THR A 270 -1.34 -18.64 -6.19
N GLN A 271 -1.11 -17.61 -5.38
CA GLN A 271 -2.16 -16.70 -4.94
C GLN A 271 -2.90 -16.02 -6.10
N VAL A 272 -2.17 -15.56 -7.10
CA VAL A 272 -2.72 -14.80 -8.23
C VAL A 272 -3.51 -15.68 -9.17
N PHE A 273 -2.93 -16.79 -9.64
CA PHE A 273 -3.52 -17.59 -10.72
C PHE A 273 -4.38 -18.74 -10.22
N ARG A 274 -3.96 -19.44 -9.16
CA ARG A 274 -4.73 -20.55 -8.60
C ARG A 274 -5.89 -20.02 -7.77
N ASP A 275 -5.59 -19.12 -6.84
CA ASP A 275 -6.59 -18.68 -5.85
C ASP A 275 -7.38 -17.45 -6.32
N GLY A 276 -6.80 -16.60 -7.17
CA GLY A 276 -7.39 -15.30 -7.49
C GLY A 276 -7.49 -14.40 -6.26
N PHE A 277 -6.74 -14.69 -5.21
CA PHE A 277 -6.76 -13.98 -3.94
C PHE A 277 -5.32 -13.87 -3.43
N PHE A 278 -4.79 -12.65 -3.37
CA PHE A 278 -3.38 -12.42 -3.17
C PHE A 278 -3.09 -11.34 -2.14
N HIS A 279 -2.02 -11.54 -1.39
CA HIS A 279 -1.49 -10.57 -0.45
C HIS A 279 -0.84 -9.41 -1.22
N ALA A 280 -1.50 -8.27 -1.25
CA ALA A 280 -1.12 -7.15 -2.11
C ALA A 280 0.03 -6.29 -1.53
N ASP A 281 0.42 -6.54 -0.27
CA ASP A 281 1.49 -5.80 0.42
C ASP A 281 2.58 -6.68 1.06
N MET A 282 3.08 -7.69 0.33
CA MET A 282 4.17 -8.57 0.80
C MET A 282 5.54 -7.87 0.76
N HIS A 283 5.72 -6.82 1.57
CA HIS A 283 7.02 -6.16 1.77
C HIS A 283 7.75 -6.77 2.98
N PRO A 284 9.06 -6.49 3.16
CA PRO A 284 9.86 -7.12 4.21
C PRO A 284 9.40 -6.93 5.67
N GLY A 285 8.45 -6.02 5.92
CA GLY A 285 7.89 -5.79 7.25
C GLY A 285 6.71 -6.71 7.59
N ASN A 286 6.02 -7.23 6.58
CA ASN A 286 4.81 -8.08 6.75
C ASN A 286 5.11 -9.57 6.57
N VAL A 287 6.38 -9.90 6.33
CA VAL A 287 6.82 -11.25 5.96
C VAL A 287 8.00 -11.68 6.82
N GLN A 288 7.89 -12.86 7.41
CA GLN A 288 8.96 -13.53 8.14
C GLN A 288 9.29 -14.89 7.51
N VAL A 289 10.40 -15.48 7.94
CA VAL A 289 10.87 -16.80 7.54
C VAL A 289 10.96 -17.67 8.78
N ALA A 290 10.24 -18.78 8.77
CA ALA A 290 10.33 -19.81 9.80
C ALA A 290 11.71 -20.49 9.74
N ALA A 291 12.13 -21.11 10.84
CA ALA A 291 13.41 -21.81 10.92
C ALA A 291 13.57 -22.95 9.89
N ASP A 292 12.46 -23.49 9.38
CA ASP A 292 12.45 -24.52 8.33
C ASP A 292 12.41 -23.97 6.90
N GLY A 293 12.54 -22.65 6.72
CA GLY A 293 12.58 -21.99 5.42
C GLY A 293 11.21 -21.71 4.79
N ARG A 294 10.11 -21.85 5.55
CA ARG A 294 8.77 -21.45 5.09
C ARG A 294 8.53 -19.96 5.30
N TYR A 295 7.76 -19.36 4.39
CA TYR A 295 7.31 -17.98 4.56
C TYR A 295 6.22 -17.89 5.63
N ILE A 296 6.16 -16.77 6.33
CA ILE A 296 5.12 -16.44 7.30
C ILE A 296 4.52 -15.09 6.89
N ALA A 297 3.22 -15.03 6.68
CA ALA A 297 2.49 -13.76 6.50
C ALA A 297 1.91 -13.27 7.83
N LEU A 298 2.01 -11.96 8.11
CA LEU A 298 1.63 -11.36 9.40
C LEU A 298 0.60 -10.24 9.33
N ASP A 299 0.41 -9.63 8.16
CA ASP A 299 -0.58 -8.56 7.95
C ASP A 299 -1.53 -8.98 6.83
N PHE A 300 -2.82 -8.69 6.96
CA PHE A 300 -3.82 -9.05 5.95
C PHE A 300 -4.73 -7.87 5.58
N GLY A 301 -4.29 -6.65 5.90
CA GLY A 301 -5.05 -5.43 5.69
C GLY A 301 -5.18 -5.07 4.21
N ILE A 302 -4.21 -5.46 3.39
CA ILE A 302 -4.20 -5.18 1.95
C ILE A 302 -4.16 -6.49 1.16
N MET A 303 -5.36 -6.97 0.79
CA MET A 303 -5.55 -8.13 -0.08
C MET A 303 -6.18 -7.73 -1.40
N GLY A 304 -5.75 -8.37 -2.50
CA GLY A 304 -6.34 -8.24 -3.82
C GLY A 304 -7.18 -9.48 -4.17
N THR A 305 -8.25 -9.27 -4.94
CA THR A 305 -9.05 -10.36 -5.52
C THR A 305 -9.15 -10.17 -7.02
N LEU A 306 -9.05 -11.27 -7.76
CA LEU A 306 -9.19 -11.35 -9.21
C LEU A 306 -10.41 -12.21 -9.53
N THR A 307 -11.27 -11.67 -10.40
CA THR A 307 -12.38 -12.46 -10.95
C THR A 307 -11.85 -13.53 -11.90
N ASP A 308 -12.68 -14.51 -12.27
CA ASP A 308 -12.29 -15.49 -13.29
C ASP A 308 -11.97 -14.83 -14.64
N THR A 309 -12.66 -13.74 -14.97
CA THR A 309 -12.36 -12.91 -16.15
C THR A 309 -10.96 -12.29 -16.04
N ASP A 310 -10.61 -11.72 -14.88
CA ASP A 310 -9.27 -11.13 -14.66
C ASP A 310 -8.17 -12.20 -14.75
N LYS A 311 -8.38 -13.37 -14.13
CA LYS A 311 -7.43 -14.49 -14.19
C LYS A 311 -7.23 -14.98 -15.61
N HIS A 312 -8.31 -15.12 -16.38
CA HIS A 312 -8.24 -15.57 -17.77
C HIS A 312 -7.52 -14.54 -18.65
N TYR A 313 -7.86 -13.26 -18.47
CA TYR A 313 -7.17 -12.14 -19.11
C TYR A 313 -5.66 -12.16 -18.82
N LEU A 314 -5.28 -12.21 -17.53
CA LEU A 314 -3.88 -12.24 -17.13
C LEU A 314 -3.17 -13.46 -17.70
N ALA A 315 -3.74 -14.66 -17.57
CA ALA A 315 -3.12 -15.88 -18.07
C ALA A 315 -2.89 -15.83 -19.59
N GLN A 316 -3.89 -15.40 -20.37
CA GLN A 316 -3.74 -15.23 -21.81
C GLN A 316 -2.68 -14.17 -22.14
N ASN A 317 -2.67 -13.06 -21.41
CA ASN A 317 -1.73 -11.98 -21.61
C ASN A 317 -0.28 -12.43 -21.34
N PHE A 318 -0.04 -13.17 -20.25
CA PHE A 318 1.28 -13.73 -19.93
C PHE A 318 1.75 -14.74 -20.97
N ILE A 319 0.87 -15.67 -21.39
CA ILE A 319 1.22 -16.66 -22.43
C ILE A 319 1.57 -15.97 -23.75
N ALA A 320 0.77 -15.00 -24.18
CA ALA A 320 1.02 -14.22 -25.39
C ALA A 320 2.33 -13.44 -25.29
N PHE A 321 2.55 -12.77 -24.16
CA PHE A 321 3.77 -12.02 -23.88
C PHE A 321 5.02 -12.90 -23.95
N PHE A 322 5.08 -14.04 -23.25
CA PHE A 322 6.23 -14.93 -23.27
C PHE A 322 6.51 -15.56 -24.64
N ARG A 323 5.47 -15.71 -25.48
CA ARG A 323 5.62 -16.16 -26.87
C ARG A 323 5.98 -15.03 -27.84
N ARG A 324 6.17 -13.80 -27.33
CA ARG A 324 6.32 -12.56 -28.12
C ARG A 324 5.16 -12.34 -29.12
N ASP A 325 3.98 -12.85 -28.79
CA ASP A 325 2.75 -12.65 -29.55
C ASP A 325 2.08 -11.34 -29.13
N TYR A 326 2.70 -10.23 -29.55
CA TYR A 326 2.23 -8.89 -29.21
C TYR A 326 0.87 -8.56 -29.81
N LYS A 327 0.51 -9.22 -30.92
CA LYS A 327 -0.81 -9.10 -31.50
C LYS A 327 -1.86 -9.65 -30.55
N ARG A 328 -1.65 -10.86 -30.02
CA ARG A 328 -2.57 -11.45 -29.05
C ARG A 328 -2.64 -10.62 -27.76
N VAL A 329 -1.51 -10.06 -27.29
CA VAL A 329 -1.53 -9.11 -26.17
C VAL A 329 -2.48 -7.93 -26.46
N ALA A 330 -2.38 -7.32 -27.63
CA ALA A 330 -3.25 -6.20 -28.03
C ALA A 330 -4.74 -6.60 -28.11
N GLU A 331 -5.05 -7.74 -28.74
CA GLU A 331 -6.41 -8.28 -28.83
C GLU A 331 -7.00 -8.52 -27.45
N VAL A 332 -6.25 -9.17 -26.56
CA VAL A 332 -6.69 -9.50 -25.20
C VAL A 332 -7.02 -8.23 -24.40
N HIS A 333 -6.27 -7.14 -24.55
CA HIS A 333 -6.58 -5.85 -23.90
C HIS A 333 -7.89 -5.22 -24.39
N ILE A 334 -8.24 -5.40 -25.66
CA ILE A 334 -9.49 -4.88 -26.25
C ILE A 334 -10.67 -5.78 -25.89
N GLU A 335 -10.52 -7.11 -26.02
CA GLU A 335 -11.55 -8.12 -25.72
C GLU A 335 -12.08 -8.02 -24.29
N SER A 336 -11.21 -7.67 -23.35
CA SER A 336 -11.56 -7.55 -21.93
C SER A 336 -12.00 -6.14 -21.51
N GLY A 337 -12.10 -5.21 -22.47
CA GLY A 337 -12.65 -3.86 -22.27
C GLY A 337 -11.70 -2.88 -21.58
N TRP A 338 -10.42 -3.21 -21.43
CA TRP A 338 -9.42 -2.28 -20.85
C TRP A 338 -8.97 -1.23 -21.84
N ALA A 339 -8.80 -1.64 -23.09
CA ALA A 339 -8.65 -0.71 -24.20
C ALA A 339 -10.03 -0.42 -24.80
N PRO A 340 -10.29 0.82 -25.23
CA PRO A 340 -11.50 1.17 -25.97
C PRO A 340 -11.75 0.21 -27.14
N ALA A 341 -13.00 -0.18 -27.36
CA ALA A 341 -13.36 -1.15 -28.40
C ALA A 341 -13.03 -0.69 -29.84
N ASP A 342 -12.87 0.61 -30.05
CA ASP A 342 -12.45 1.24 -31.30
C ASP A 342 -10.93 1.33 -31.47
N THR A 343 -10.16 0.82 -30.50
CA THR A 343 -8.70 0.79 -30.57
C THR A 343 -8.22 -0.09 -31.72
N ARG A 344 -7.34 0.46 -32.55
CA ARG A 344 -6.69 -0.27 -33.63
C ARG A 344 -5.66 -1.27 -33.08
N VAL A 345 -5.94 -2.56 -33.28
CA VAL A 345 -5.09 -3.69 -32.82
C VAL A 345 -3.65 -3.55 -33.32
N ASP A 346 -3.46 -3.18 -34.57
CA ASP A 346 -2.13 -3.05 -35.20
C ASP A 346 -1.30 -1.91 -34.60
N GLU A 347 -1.95 -0.79 -34.24
CA GLU A 347 -1.29 0.33 -33.57
C GLU A 347 -0.90 -0.03 -32.12
N LEU A 348 -1.80 -0.71 -31.40
CA LEU A 348 -1.57 -1.13 -30.03
C LEU A 348 -0.46 -2.20 -29.97
N GLU A 349 -0.48 -3.18 -30.89
CA GLU A 349 0.57 -4.19 -31.04
C GLU A 349 1.95 -3.54 -31.23
N ALA A 350 2.06 -2.59 -32.17
CA ALA A 350 3.31 -1.90 -32.45
C ALA A 350 3.84 -1.14 -31.21
N ALA A 351 2.93 -0.54 -30.44
CA ALA A 351 3.30 0.16 -29.21
C ALA A 351 3.77 -0.80 -28.12
N ILE A 352 3.05 -1.91 -27.89
CA ILE A 352 3.46 -2.96 -26.94
C ILE A 352 4.86 -3.49 -27.33
N ARG A 353 5.05 -3.87 -28.59
CA ARG A 353 6.34 -4.36 -29.11
C ARG A 353 7.48 -3.39 -28.84
N ALA A 354 7.26 -2.10 -29.07
CA ALA A 354 8.28 -1.06 -28.85
C ALA A 354 8.69 -0.91 -27.37
N VAL A 355 7.81 -1.28 -26.44
CA VAL A 355 8.11 -1.26 -25.00
C VAL A 355 8.78 -2.55 -24.55
N CYS A 356 8.32 -3.70 -25.03
CA CYS A 356 8.68 -5.02 -24.51
C CYS A 356 9.95 -5.61 -25.14
N GLU A 357 10.17 -5.41 -26.44
CA GLU A 357 11.29 -6.05 -27.14
C GLU A 357 12.69 -5.62 -26.67
N PRO A 358 12.91 -4.38 -26.20
CA PRO A 358 14.19 -4.00 -25.58
C PRO A 358 14.53 -4.75 -24.27
N ILE A 359 13.58 -5.47 -23.68
CA ILE A 359 13.69 -6.12 -22.36
C ILE A 359 14.02 -7.60 -22.49
N PHE A 360 13.43 -8.30 -23.45
CA PHE A 360 13.44 -9.77 -23.54
C PHE A 360 14.82 -10.43 -23.66
N ASP A 361 15.82 -9.71 -24.16
CA ASP A 361 17.17 -10.24 -24.41
C ASP A 361 18.24 -9.59 -23.50
N ARG A 362 17.82 -8.97 -22.38
CA ARG A 362 18.74 -8.33 -21.42
C ARG A 362 18.69 -9.01 -20.05
N PRO A 363 19.83 -9.18 -19.37
CA PRO A 363 19.84 -9.55 -17.96
C PRO A 363 19.01 -8.56 -17.13
N LEU A 364 18.24 -9.05 -16.16
CA LEU A 364 17.36 -8.21 -15.31
C LEU A 364 18.09 -7.00 -14.71
N ARG A 365 19.35 -7.19 -14.27
CA ARG A 365 20.22 -6.12 -13.73
C ARG A 365 20.50 -4.95 -14.70
N GLU A 366 20.31 -5.16 -16.00
CA GLU A 366 20.56 -4.17 -17.07
C GLU A 366 19.27 -3.50 -17.56
N VAL A 367 18.12 -3.94 -17.05
CA VAL A 367 16.80 -3.39 -17.39
C VAL A 367 16.48 -2.24 -16.43
N SER A 368 16.38 -1.02 -16.95
CA SER A 368 15.84 0.10 -16.17
C SER A 368 14.33 -0.02 -16.07
N PHE A 369 13.86 -0.68 -15.01
CA PHE A 369 12.43 -0.94 -14.80
C PHE A 369 11.59 0.34 -14.72
N GLY A 370 12.12 1.39 -14.07
CA GLY A 370 11.47 2.70 -14.04
C GLY A 370 11.22 3.29 -15.44
N ARG A 371 12.15 3.07 -16.37
CA ARG A 371 12.01 3.52 -17.76
C ARG A 371 11.00 2.67 -18.55
N VAL A 372 10.93 1.37 -18.27
CA VAL A 372 9.91 0.47 -18.82
C VAL A 372 8.52 0.88 -18.34
N LEU A 373 8.33 1.05 -17.03
CA LEU A 373 7.06 1.51 -16.45
C LEU A 373 6.61 2.84 -17.05
N LEU A 374 7.51 3.82 -17.16
CA LEU A 374 7.20 5.11 -17.79
C LEU A 374 6.71 4.95 -19.24
N ARG A 375 7.32 4.05 -20.02
CA ARG A 375 6.89 3.75 -21.39
C ARG A 375 5.55 3.04 -21.44
N LEU A 376 5.29 2.11 -20.52
CA LEU A 376 3.99 1.47 -20.38
C LEU A 376 2.89 2.49 -20.05
N PHE A 377 3.13 3.42 -19.10
CA PHE A 377 2.19 4.49 -18.76
C PHE A 377 1.96 5.47 -19.91
N GLN A 378 3.00 5.85 -20.65
CA GLN A 378 2.85 6.67 -21.86
C GLN A 378 2.00 5.97 -22.92
N THR A 379 2.19 4.66 -23.08
CA THR A 379 1.43 3.83 -24.02
C THR A 379 -0.02 3.70 -23.58
N SER A 380 -0.28 3.34 -22.31
CA SER A 380 -1.64 3.24 -21.75
C SER A 380 -2.41 4.56 -21.93
N ARG A 381 -1.79 5.71 -21.64
CA ARG A 381 -2.43 7.02 -21.87
C ARG A 381 -2.74 7.30 -23.34
N ARG A 382 -1.84 6.93 -24.25
CA ARG A 382 -2.04 7.13 -25.70
C ARG A 382 -3.26 6.36 -26.22
N PHE A 383 -3.48 5.15 -25.70
CA PHE A 383 -4.56 4.26 -26.13
C PHE A 383 -5.80 4.33 -25.22
N GLY A 384 -5.84 5.26 -24.26
CA GLY A 384 -6.99 5.39 -23.36
C GLY A 384 -7.24 4.15 -22.49
N ILE A 385 -6.20 3.37 -22.20
CA ILE A 385 -6.31 2.14 -21.42
C ILE A 385 -6.61 2.51 -19.96
N GLU A 386 -7.76 2.06 -19.45
CA GLU A 386 -8.11 2.22 -18.04
C GLU A 386 -7.29 1.23 -17.18
N ILE A 387 -6.67 1.72 -16.10
CA ILE A 387 -5.91 0.88 -15.18
C ILE A 387 -6.80 0.56 -13.99
N GLN A 388 -7.19 -0.70 -13.82
CA GLN A 388 -8.00 -1.11 -12.66
C GLN A 388 -7.15 -1.18 -11.39
N PRO A 389 -7.69 -0.77 -10.22
CA PRO A 389 -6.98 -0.76 -8.95
C PRO A 389 -6.36 -2.11 -8.56
N GLN A 390 -7.06 -3.23 -8.77
CA GLN A 390 -6.54 -4.56 -8.43
C GLN A 390 -5.29 -4.94 -9.24
N LEU A 391 -5.14 -4.45 -10.47
CA LEU A 391 -3.94 -4.67 -11.27
C LEU A 391 -2.79 -3.75 -10.85
N VAL A 392 -3.09 -2.55 -10.35
CA VAL A 392 -2.07 -1.68 -9.71
C VAL A 392 -1.53 -2.34 -8.46
N LEU A 393 -2.41 -2.92 -7.63
CA LEU A 393 -2.02 -3.70 -6.46
C LEU A 393 -1.14 -4.88 -6.88
N LEU A 394 -1.55 -5.65 -7.89
CA LEU A 394 -0.77 -6.77 -8.43
C LEU A 394 0.62 -6.32 -8.91
N GLN A 395 0.72 -5.20 -9.63
CA GLN A 395 1.98 -4.62 -10.09
C GLN A 395 2.88 -4.19 -8.92
N LYS A 396 2.31 -3.57 -7.89
CA LYS A 396 3.03 -3.21 -6.66
C LYS A 396 3.58 -4.47 -5.97
N THR A 397 2.77 -5.53 -5.88
CA THR A 397 3.19 -6.80 -5.28
C THR A 397 4.30 -7.45 -6.09
N LEU A 398 4.20 -7.49 -7.42
CA LEU A 398 5.24 -7.97 -8.31
C LEU A 398 6.57 -7.24 -8.10
N LEU A 399 6.54 -5.91 -8.03
CA LEU A 399 7.71 -5.08 -7.75
C LEU A 399 8.36 -5.41 -6.40
N ASN A 400 7.55 -5.60 -5.36
CA ASN A 400 8.04 -5.96 -4.03
C ASN A 400 8.69 -7.34 -4.03
N ILE A 401 8.08 -8.32 -4.70
CA ILE A 401 8.59 -9.70 -4.78
C ILE A 401 9.84 -9.76 -5.65
N GLU A 402 9.89 -9.05 -6.77
CA GLU A 402 11.08 -8.96 -7.62
C GLU A 402 12.23 -8.29 -6.87
N GLY A 403 11.97 -7.15 -6.21
CA GLY A 403 12.97 -6.47 -5.39
C GLY A 403 13.49 -7.36 -4.26
N LEU A 404 12.62 -8.14 -3.63
CA LEU A 404 12.98 -9.12 -2.62
C LEU A 404 13.75 -10.29 -3.23
N GLY A 405 13.32 -10.79 -4.37
CA GLY A 405 13.95 -11.87 -5.13
C GLY A 405 15.39 -11.51 -5.48
N LEU A 406 15.63 -10.34 -6.05
CA LEU A 406 16.96 -9.82 -6.39
C LEU A 406 17.86 -9.61 -5.16
N GLN A 407 17.28 -9.27 -4.00
CA GLN A 407 18.03 -9.15 -2.75
C GLN A 407 18.43 -10.52 -2.19
N LEU A 408 17.58 -11.53 -2.35
CA LEU A 408 17.83 -12.90 -1.88
C LEU A 408 18.77 -13.63 -2.84
N ASP A 409 18.47 -13.62 -4.13
CA ASP A 409 19.22 -14.25 -5.20
C ASP A 409 19.27 -13.34 -6.45
N PRO A 410 20.41 -12.68 -6.71
CA PRO A 410 20.58 -11.81 -7.87
C PRO A 410 20.54 -12.52 -9.24
N GLU A 411 20.66 -13.85 -9.27
CA GLU A 411 20.73 -14.66 -10.51
C GLU A 411 19.42 -15.45 -10.79
N LEU A 412 18.32 -15.13 -10.07
CA LEU A 412 17.01 -15.81 -10.15
C LEU A 412 16.38 -15.83 -11.56
#